data_AF-A0A6A4M361-F1
#
_entry.id   AF-A0A6A4M361-F1
#
_cell.length_a   1.000
_cell.length_b   1.000
_cell.length_c   1.000
_cell.angle_alpha   90.00
_cell.angle_beta   90.00
_cell.angle_gamma   90.00
#
_symmetry.space_group_name_H-M   'P 1'
#
loop_
_entity.id
_entity.type
_entity.pdbx_description
1 polymer ?
#
loop_
_entity_poly.entity_id
_entity_poly.type
_entity_poly.pdbx_seq_one_letter_code
_entity_poly.pdbx_strand_id
1 'polypeptide(L)'
;MEFKNSTFIKLLIVQCLSVFGLAQNFDFFYFVQQVSDLISSLQKSWPTLACPSGNGLSFWSHEWAKHGTCSEAVLDQHGYFKSALKLKAQIDLLQILLGAGINPDGGSYSISSIQNAVRNAIGSTPGIECNVDAS
;
A
#
# COMPACT_ATOMS: atom_id res chain seq x y z
N MET A 1 40.51 -3.39 35.81
CA MET A 1 39.24 -3.89 36.36
C MET A 1 38.68 -4.89 35.37
N GLU A 2 38.82 -6.17 35.67
CA GLU A 2 38.40 -7.27 34.79
C GLU A 2 36.88 -7.39 34.80
N PHE A 3 36.25 -7.30 33.62
CA PHE A 3 34.85 -7.67 33.45
C PHE A 3 34.74 -9.18 33.58
N LYS A 4 34.40 -9.65 34.80
CA LYS A 4 34.12 -11.05 35.05
C LYS A 4 32.96 -11.49 34.15
N ASN A 5 33.23 -12.56 33.41
CA ASN A 5 32.39 -13.23 32.40
C ASN A 5 31.04 -13.65 33.01
N SER A 6 30.10 -12.71 33.09
CA SER A 6 28.78 -12.91 33.70
C SER A 6 27.84 -13.56 32.69
N THR A 7 27.49 -14.82 32.94
CA THR A 7 26.47 -15.57 32.19
C THR A 7 25.11 -14.87 32.21
N PHE A 8 24.81 -14.08 33.23
CA PHE A 8 23.57 -13.30 33.34
C PHE A 8 23.46 -12.18 32.31
N ILE A 9 24.58 -11.49 31.98
CA ILE A 9 24.58 -10.43 30.95
C ILE A 9 24.37 -11.06 29.56
N LYS A 10 24.97 -12.23 29.31
CA LYS A 10 24.74 -12.99 28.08
C LYS A 10 23.29 -13.49 27.98
N LEU A 11 22.68 -13.91 29.08
CA LEU A 11 21.28 -14.38 29.11
C LEU A 11 20.29 -13.25 28.83
N LEU A 12 20.54 -12.04 29.39
CA LEU A 12 19.71 -10.86 29.15
C LEU A 12 19.77 -10.37 27.70
N ILE A 13 20.95 -10.44 27.06
CA ILE A 13 21.10 -10.09 25.63
C ILE A 13 20.38 -11.13 24.75
N VAL A 14 20.45 -12.41 25.08
CA VAL A 14 19.74 -13.48 24.35
C VAL A 14 18.21 -13.34 24.47
N GLN A 15 17.70 -12.99 25.66
CA GLN A 15 16.28 -12.71 25.86
C GLN A 15 15.82 -11.43 25.14
N CYS A 16 16.69 -10.42 25.01
CA CYS A 16 16.35 -9.21 24.26
C CYS A 16 16.25 -9.51 22.75
N LEU A 17 17.19 -10.29 22.19
CA LEU A 17 17.19 -10.67 20.78
C LEU A 17 16.00 -11.55 20.39
N SER A 18 15.53 -12.45 21.27
CA SER A 18 14.33 -13.24 21.01
C SER A 18 13.05 -12.40 21.06
N VAL A 19 12.97 -11.38 21.94
CA VAL A 19 11.83 -10.45 22.02
C VAL A 19 11.77 -9.53 20.80
N PHE A 20 12.90 -9.02 20.31
CA PHE A 20 12.94 -8.20 19.07
C PHE A 20 12.52 -8.99 17.82
N GLY A 21 12.87 -10.28 17.73
CA GLY A 21 12.44 -11.16 16.63
C GLY A 21 10.95 -11.53 16.67
N LEU A 22 10.34 -11.59 17.86
CA LEU A 22 8.91 -11.86 18.03
C LEU A 22 8.02 -10.64 17.73
N ALA A 23 8.47 -9.43 18.06
CA ALA A 23 7.70 -8.20 17.83
C ALA A 23 7.43 -7.95 16.33
N GLN A 24 8.42 -8.20 15.45
CA GLN A 24 8.22 -8.01 14.00
C GLN A 24 7.27 -9.05 13.38
N ASN A 25 7.16 -10.24 13.97
CA ASN A 25 6.21 -11.27 13.54
C ASN A 25 4.81 -11.03 14.12
N PHE A 26 4.71 -10.41 15.30
CA PHE A 26 3.45 -10.04 15.94
C PHE A 26 2.72 -8.94 15.16
N ASP A 27 3.42 -7.89 14.73
CA ASP A 27 2.82 -6.79 13.95
C ASP A 27 2.30 -7.26 12.58
N PHE A 28 3.01 -8.18 11.94
CA PHE A 28 2.56 -8.77 10.67
C PHE A 28 1.30 -9.63 10.85
N PHE A 29 1.26 -10.46 11.89
CA PHE A 29 0.09 -11.27 12.20
C PHE A 29 -1.13 -10.40 12.54
N TYR A 30 -0.92 -9.34 13.33
CA TYR A 30 -1.96 -8.37 13.67
C TYR A 30 -2.50 -7.63 12.44
N PHE A 31 -1.63 -7.19 11.53
CA PHE A 31 -2.04 -6.62 10.23
C PHE A 31 -2.98 -7.58 9.48
N VAL A 32 -2.53 -8.83 9.27
CA VAL A 32 -3.28 -9.80 8.47
C VAL A 32 -4.65 -10.09 9.09
N GLN A 33 -4.73 -10.16 10.41
CA GLN A 33 -5.99 -10.39 11.12
C GLN A 33 -7.00 -9.27 10.85
N GLN A 34 -6.57 -8.02 10.95
CA GLN A 34 -7.44 -6.84 10.85
C GLN A 34 -8.01 -6.61 9.45
N VAL A 35 -7.37 -7.12 8.39
CA VAL A 35 -7.83 -6.93 6.99
C VAL A 35 -8.15 -8.24 6.27
N SER A 36 -8.29 -9.34 7.01
CA SER A 36 -8.42 -10.70 6.45
C SER A 36 -9.56 -10.85 5.44
N ASP A 37 -10.69 -10.19 5.67
CA ASP A 37 -11.86 -10.17 4.78
C ASP A 37 -11.62 -9.36 3.49
N LEU A 38 -10.66 -8.43 3.51
CA LEU A 38 -10.33 -7.55 2.38
C LEU A 38 -9.22 -8.12 1.49
N ILE A 39 -8.47 -9.13 1.94
CA ILE A 39 -7.26 -9.63 1.25
C ILE A 39 -7.54 -9.98 -0.22
N SER A 40 -8.62 -10.71 -0.52
CA SER A 40 -8.96 -11.07 -1.91
C SER A 40 -9.24 -9.85 -2.79
N SER A 41 -9.88 -8.82 -2.24
CA SER A 41 -10.17 -7.57 -2.92
C SER A 41 -8.90 -6.73 -3.13
N LEU A 42 -8.01 -6.71 -2.15
CA LEU A 42 -6.71 -6.05 -2.23
C LEU A 42 -5.80 -6.73 -3.26
N GLN A 43 -5.74 -8.07 -3.28
CA GLN A 43 -4.99 -8.81 -4.29
C GLN A 43 -5.44 -8.47 -5.72
N LYS A 44 -6.75 -8.28 -5.92
CA LYS A 44 -7.31 -7.93 -7.23
C LYS A 44 -7.12 -6.46 -7.61
N SER A 45 -7.31 -5.55 -6.65
CA SER A 45 -7.49 -4.12 -6.93
C SER A 45 -6.30 -3.25 -6.55
N TRP A 46 -5.39 -3.76 -5.73
CA TRP A 46 -4.19 -3.08 -5.26
C TRP A 46 -2.98 -4.02 -5.18
N PRO A 47 -2.62 -4.73 -6.27
CA PRO A 47 -1.48 -5.65 -6.27
C PRO A 47 -0.15 -4.91 -6.14
N THR A 48 0.87 -5.62 -5.66
CA THR A 48 2.26 -5.17 -5.82
C THR A 48 2.80 -5.57 -7.18
N LEU A 49 3.58 -4.68 -7.80
CA LEU A 49 4.32 -4.94 -9.04
C LEU A 49 5.83 -5.04 -8.81
N ALA A 50 6.28 -5.05 -7.54
CA ALA A 50 7.68 -5.13 -7.18
C ALA A 50 8.27 -6.54 -7.41
N CYS A 51 9.59 -6.59 -7.58
CA CYS A 51 10.36 -7.84 -7.65
C CYS A 51 10.98 -8.19 -6.28
N PRO A 52 11.03 -9.49 -5.90
CA PRO A 52 10.36 -10.61 -6.56
C PRO A 52 8.83 -10.53 -6.40
N SER A 53 8.10 -11.24 -7.26
CA SER A 53 6.64 -11.34 -7.17
C SER A 53 6.19 -11.71 -5.76
N GLY A 54 5.21 -10.99 -5.23
CA GLY A 54 4.74 -11.14 -3.86
C GLY A 54 3.21 -11.18 -3.76
N ASN A 55 2.72 -11.58 -2.60
CA ASN A 55 1.29 -11.68 -2.30
C ASN A 55 0.65 -10.35 -1.88
N GLY A 56 1.39 -9.24 -1.93
CA GLY A 56 0.93 -7.89 -1.59
C GLY A 56 1.07 -7.48 -0.12
N LEU A 57 1.21 -8.43 0.81
CA LEU A 57 1.18 -8.13 2.26
C LEU A 57 2.25 -7.13 2.70
N SER A 58 3.52 -7.34 2.28
CA SER A 58 4.62 -6.41 2.60
C SER A 58 4.34 -4.99 2.09
N PHE A 59 3.78 -4.89 0.88
CA PHE A 59 3.43 -3.61 0.27
C PHE A 59 2.29 -2.92 1.04
N TRP A 60 1.21 -3.61 1.37
CA TRP A 60 0.12 -2.99 2.15
C TRP A 60 0.55 -2.65 3.58
N SER A 61 1.39 -3.46 4.22
CA SER A 61 1.97 -3.11 5.52
C SER A 61 2.80 -1.83 5.44
N HIS A 62 3.57 -1.63 4.35
CA HIS A 62 4.30 -0.38 4.10
C HIS A 62 3.35 0.81 3.93
N GLU A 63 2.32 0.68 3.10
CA GLU A 63 1.33 1.73 2.86
C GLU A 63 0.57 2.11 4.14
N TRP A 64 0.21 1.14 4.97
CA TRP A 64 -0.38 1.40 6.27
C TRP A 64 0.59 2.15 7.18
N ALA A 65 1.80 1.62 7.39
CA ALA A 65 2.76 2.20 8.33
C ALA A 65 3.18 3.63 7.94
N LYS A 66 3.33 3.90 6.64
CA LYS A 66 3.79 5.19 6.11
C LYS A 66 2.67 6.20 5.89
N HIS A 67 1.49 5.77 5.47
CA HIS A 67 0.39 6.66 5.06
C HIS A 67 -0.87 6.47 5.90
N GLY A 68 -1.29 5.23 6.15
CA GLY A 68 -2.52 4.93 6.89
C GLY A 68 -2.52 5.41 8.35
N THR A 69 -1.41 5.22 9.06
CA THR A 69 -1.23 5.62 10.47
C THR A 69 -1.45 7.13 10.70
N CYS A 70 -1.17 7.97 9.70
CA CYS A 70 -1.44 9.41 9.77
C CYS A 70 -2.93 9.76 9.85
N SER A 71 -3.81 8.82 9.48
CA SER A 71 -5.27 8.96 9.50
C SER A 71 -5.97 8.07 10.53
N GLU A 72 -5.21 7.37 11.38
CA GLU A 72 -5.72 6.33 12.29
C GLU A 72 -6.79 6.83 13.26
N ALA A 73 -6.72 8.12 13.64
CA ALA A 73 -7.74 8.76 14.48
C ALA A 73 -9.15 8.81 13.84
N VAL A 74 -9.25 8.60 12.53
CA VAL A 74 -10.52 8.63 11.76
C VAL A 74 -10.78 7.30 11.05
N LEU A 75 -9.74 6.71 10.47
CA LEU A 75 -9.79 5.45 9.75
C LEU A 75 -8.81 4.47 10.39
N ASP A 76 -9.35 3.50 11.14
CA ASP A 76 -8.55 2.36 11.56
C ASP A 76 -8.03 1.58 10.34
N GLN A 77 -7.16 0.59 10.58
CA GLN A 77 -6.53 -0.16 9.49
C GLN A 77 -7.54 -0.78 8.53
N HIS A 78 -8.60 -1.40 9.04
CA HIS A 78 -9.67 -1.97 8.20
C HIS A 78 -10.37 -0.88 7.39
N GLY A 79 -10.77 0.21 8.06
CA GLY A 79 -11.45 1.36 7.47
C GLY A 79 -10.63 2.04 6.38
N TYR A 80 -9.31 2.15 6.55
CA TYR A 80 -8.39 2.71 5.56
C TYR A 80 -8.41 1.89 4.25
N PHE A 81 -8.16 0.58 4.33
CA PHE A 81 -8.15 -0.28 3.14
C PHE A 81 -9.53 -0.44 2.52
N LYS A 82 -10.59 -0.56 3.33
CA LYS A 82 -11.97 -0.62 2.85
C LYS A 82 -12.37 0.66 2.11
N SER A 83 -11.95 1.83 2.61
CA SER A 83 -12.23 3.11 1.96
C SER A 83 -11.47 3.25 0.64
N ALA A 84 -10.20 2.83 0.60
CA ALA A 84 -9.43 2.81 -0.64
C ALA A 84 -10.05 1.90 -1.70
N LEU A 85 -10.46 0.68 -1.32
CA LEU A 85 -11.17 -0.25 -2.21
C LEU A 85 -12.49 0.34 -2.71
N LYS A 86 -13.25 1.01 -1.84
CA LYS A 86 -14.49 1.69 -2.22
C LYS A 86 -14.24 2.81 -3.22
N LEU A 87 -13.25 3.65 -3.00
CA LEU A 87 -12.87 4.73 -3.93
C LEU A 87 -12.44 4.16 -5.30
N LYS A 88 -11.62 3.10 -5.30
CA LYS A 88 -11.20 2.40 -6.52
C LYS A 88 -12.37 1.81 -7.31
N ALA A 89 -13.42 1.34 -6.62
CA ALA A 89 -14.63 0.83 -7.26
C ALA A 89 -15.55 1.94 -7.77
N GLN A 90 -15.56 3.11 -7.12
CA GLN A 90 -16.37 4.26 -7.55
C GLN A 90 -15.78 4.99 -8.76
N ILE A 91 -14.45 4.96 -8.92
CA ILE A 91 -13.74 5.66 -10.00
C ILE A 91 -13.07 4.63 -10.89
N ASP A 92 -13.80 4.16 -11.91
CA ASP A 92 -13.22 3.33 -12.96
C ASP A 92 -12.47 4.20 -13.98
N LEU A 93 -11.23 4.56 -13.62
CA LEU A 93 -10.37 5.43 -14.44
C LEU A 93 -10.19 4.89 -15.87
N LEU A 94 -10.06 3.57 -16.03
CA LEU A 94 -9.89 2.98 -17.36
C LEU A 94 -11.14 3.21 -18.21
N GLN A 95 -12.34 2.93 -17.69
CA GLN A 95 -13.57 3.15 -18.43
C GLN A 95 -13.83 4.63 -18.74
N ILE A 96 -13.48 5.54 -17.81
CA ILE A 96 -13.56 6.99 -18.03
C ILE A 96 -12.68 7.41 -19.21
N LEU A 97 -11.44 6.92 -19.28
CA LEU A 97 -10.51 7.27 -20.35
C LEU A 97 -10.94 6.64 -21.69
N LEU A 98 -11.32 5.36 -21.70
CA LEU A 98 -11.83 4.68 -22.89
C LEU A 98 -13.08 5.38 -23.45
N GLY A 99 -14.01 5.78 -22.60
CA GLY A 99 -15.22 6.52 -22.99
C GLY A 99 -14.92 7.89 -23.60
N ALA A 100 -13.76 8.47 -23.32
CA ALA A 100 -13.27 9.72 -23.91
C ALA A 100 -12.39 9.49 -25.16
N GLY A 101 -12.24 8.24 -25.63
CA GLY A 101 -11.38 7.88 -26.76
C GLY A 101 -9.89 7.89 -26.42
N ILE A 102 -9.52 7.84 -25.13
CA ILE A 102 -8.14 7.76 -24.66
C ILE A 102 -7.83 6.30 -24.32
N ASN A 103 -7.11 5.62 -25.22
CA ASN A 103 -6.81 4.20 -25.09
C ASN A 103 -5.37 3.98 -24.59
N PRO A 104 -5.11 2.94 -23.79
CA PRO A 104 -3.75 2.54 -23.43
C PRO A 104 -3.09 1.78 -24.60
N ASP A 105 -2.86 2.47 -25.71
CA ASP A 105 -2.43 1.92 -27.00
C ASP A 105 -1.00 2.30 -27.41
N GLY A 106 -0.27 2.98 -26.53
CA GLY A 106 1.06 3.54 -26.82
C GLY A 106 1.02 4.85 -27.61
N GLY A 107 -0.17 5.38 -27.91
CA GLY A 107 -0.36 6.70 -28.49
C GLY A 107 -0.04 7.84 -27.51
N SER A 108 0.08 9.06 -28.04
CA SER A 108 0.30 10.26 -27.24
C SER A 108 -1.00 11.05 -27.07
N TYR A 109 -1.25 11.52 -25.85
CA TYR A 109 -2.40 12.32 -25.48
C TYR A 109 -1.94 13.59 -24.76
N SER A 110 -2.66 14.70 -24.90
CA SER A 110 -2.34 15.90 -24.13
C SER A 110 -2.71 15.71 -22.66
N ILE A 111 -1.92 16.28 -21.75
CA ILE A 111 -2.26 16.29 -20.31
C ILE A 111 -3.65 16.89 -20.08
N SER A 112 -4.00 17.93 -20.86
CA SER A 112 -5.31 18.57 -20.79
C SER A 112 -6.46 17.64 -21.19
N SER A 113 -6.30 16.76 -22.18
CA SER A 113 -7.36 15.83 -22.57
C SER A 113 -7.63 14.80 -21.47
N ILE A 114 -6.57 14.25 -20.87
CA ILE A 114 -6.66 13.30 -19.74
C ILE A 114 -7.32 13.98 -18.53
N GLN A 115 -6.86 15.18 -18.15
CA GLN A 115 -7.43 15.93 -17.03
C GLN A 115 -8.92 16.27 -17.27
N ASN A 116 -9.29 16.66 -18.49
CA ASN A 116 -10.67 17.00 -18.83
C ASN A 116 -11.57 15.76 -18.79
N ALA A 117 -11.12 14.62 -19.33
CA ALA A 117 -11.88 13.37 -19.31
C ALA A 117 -12.23 12.96 -17.87
N VAL A 118 -11.23 12.95 -16.99
CA VAL A 118 -11.44 12.60 -15.58
C VAL A 118 -12.28 13.66 -14.86
N ARG A 119 -12.00 14.96 -15.05
CA ARG A 119 -12.78 16.04 -14.42
C ARG A 119 -14.26 15.97 -14.78
N ASN A 120 -14.57 15.75 -16.04
CA ASN A 120 -15.95 15.67 -16.50
C ASN A 120 -16.69 14.46 -15.89
N ALA A 121 -15.98 13.37 -15.60
CA ALA A 121 -16.56 12.18 -14.98
C ALA A 121 -16.73 12.29 -13.46
N ILE A 122 -15.74 12.85 -12.74
CA ILE A 122 -15.73 12.84 -11.26
C ILE A 122 -15.98 14.21 -10.62
N GLY A 123 -16.11 15.28 -11.42
CA GLY A 123 -16.34 16.65 -10.96
C GLY A 123 -15.12 17.35 -10.35
N SER A 124 -13.93 16.73 -10.38
CA SER A 124 -12.69 17.26 -9.79
C SER A 124 -11.50 17.08 -10.72
N THR A 125 -10.57 18.03 -10.73
CA THR A 125 -9.34 17.95 -11.55
C THR A 125 -8.36 16.94 -10.94
N PRO A 126 -7.92 15.89 -11.66
CA PRO A 126 -6.88 15.00 -11.15
C PRO A 126 -5.49 15.64 -11.22
N GLY A 127 -4.60 15.23 -10.32
CA GLY A 127 -3.15 15.36 -10.52
C GLY A 127 -2.67 14.29 -11.51
N ILE A 128 -1.80 14.67 -12.44
CA ILE A 128 -1.17 13.75 -13.40
C ILE A 128 0.31 13.68 -13.07
N GLU A 129 0.78 12.46 -12.79
CA GLU A 129 2.19 12.15 -12.61
C GLU A 129 2.67 11.34 -13.82
N CYS A 130 3.86 11.66 -14.33
CA CYS A 130 4.48 10.98 -15.45
C CYS A 130 5.83 10.40 -15.02
N ASN A 131 6.18 9.24 -15.56
CA ASN A 131 7.53 8.70 -15.54
C ASN A 131 8.06 8.58 -16.98
N VAL A 132 9.29 8.10 -17.12
CA VAL A 132 9.89 7.77 -18.40
C VAL A 132 10.06 6.25 -18.48
N ASP A 133 9.76 5.68 -19.64
CA ASP A 133 9.94 4.25 -19.88
C ASP A 133 11.42 3.89 -19.70
N ALA A 134 11.67 2.72 -19.11
CA ALA A 134 13.01 2.15 -19.07
C ALA A 134 13.34 1.61 -20.47
N SER A 135 14.13 2.38 -21.22
CA SER A 135 14.65 2.03 -22.55
C SER A 135 15.28 0.64 -22.62
#